data_AF-A0A953FBT2-F1
#
_entry.id   AF-A0A953FBT2-F1
#
_cell.length_a   1.000
_cell.length_b   1.000
_cell.length_c   1.000
_cell.angle_alpha   90.00
_cell.angle_beta   90.00
_cell.angle_gamma   90.00
#
_symmetry.space_group_name_H-M   'P 1'
#
loop_
_entity.id
_entity.type
_entity.pdbx_description
1 polymer ?
#
loop_
_entity_poly.entity_id
_entity_poly.type
_entity_poly.pdbx_seq_one_letter_code
_entity_poly.pdbx_strand_id
1 'polypeptide(L)'
;MKKAIIAFGVGYRYEDIRYFIQSCNRYAPGADVIVYVGKNIAELKQQCAHFSHLTLIRYQEPLAPKLIAKVLTRIPVLARLYARAIRTLWQWHLMPDFMAYACAIPLLQFMVKRFFVIEQLMKSMDHQQFMLTDLRDVLLQDDPFNGISPTTIVTGIEPLSIEQSEMNASWVRRTLSASYLETISDKPIVCAGVTVGGRKAIEQYCREMNEEVLLNLPKLIHMLGPDQAIHIRLFYSRLKGMDKHFESNGSGSIATLHYSNLSEFFIDNGTIRNCAGKKLAVVHQYDRHPDLAAELRA
;
A
#
# COMPACT_ATOMS: atom_id res chain seq x y z
N MET A 1 -22.76 -4.91 -0.67
CA MET A 1 -21.96 -3.67 -0.56
C MET A 1 -20.96 -3.65 -1.71
N LYS A 2 -20.76 -2.52 -2.39
CA LYS A 2 -19.78 -2.42 -3.48
C LYS A 2 -18.36 -2.45 -2.90
N LYS A 3 -17.50 -3.31 -3.45
CA LYS A 3 -16.13 -3.57 -2.97
C LYS A 3 -15.13 -3.17 -4.04
N ALA A 4 -14.01 -2.55 -3.65
CA ALA A 4 -12.95 -2.23 -4.59
C ALA A 4 -11.60 -2.76 -4.11
N ILE A 5 -10.80 -3.28 -5.03
CA ILE A 5 -9.42 -3.67 -4.81
C ILE A 5 -8.56 -2.75 -5.68
N ILE A 6 -7.70 -1.94 -5.07
CA ILE A 6 -6.89 -0.94 -5.77
C ILE A 6 -5.41 -1.32 -5.64
N ALA A 7 -4.76 -1.50 -6.79
CA ALA A 7 -3.35 -1.88 -6.88
C ALA A 7 -2.61 -1.04 -7.93
N PHE A 8 -1.28 -1.06 -7.85
CA PHE A 8 -0.42 -0.34 -8.78
C PHE A 8 0.64 -1.28 -9.38
N GLY A 9 0.60 -1.46 -10.70
CA GLY A 9 1.48 -2.31 -11.50
C GLY A 9 2.21 -1.53 -12.59
N VAL A 10 2.73 -0.35 -12.28
CA VAL A 10 3.45 0.47 -13.28
C VAL A 10 4.77 -0.18 -13.63
N GLY A 11 4.88 -0.66 -14.88
CA GLY A 11 6.05 -1.39 -15.38
C GLY A 11 5.92 -2.91 -15.31
N TYR A 12 4.80 -3.43 -14.80
CA TYR A 12 4.52 -4.86 -14.74
C TYR A 12 3.94 -5.38 -16.05
N ARG A 13 4.28 -6.63 -16.39
CA ARG A 13 3.75 -7.39 -17.52
C ARG A 13 2.61 -8.29 -17.02
N TYR A 14 1.92 -8.95 -17.95
CA TYR A 14 0.83 -9.87 -17.61
C TYR A 14 1.25 -10.96 -16.62
N GLU A 15 2.42 -11.56 -16.81
CA GLU A 15 2.96 -12.59 -15.91
C GLU A 15 3.14 -12.10 -14.47
N ASP A 16 3.41 -10.81 -14.28
CA ASP A 16 3.62 -10.22 -12.96
C ASP A 16 2.29 -9.96 -12.22
N ILE A 17 1.16 -9.91 -12.92
CA ILE A 17 -0.14 -9.51 -12.36
C ILE A 17 -1.22 -10.61 -12.44
N ARG A 18 -1.04 -11.59 -13.33
CA ARG A 18 -2.10 -12.57 -13.66
C ARG A 18 -2.57 -13.36 -12.44
N TYR A 19 -1.65 -13.77 -11.58
CA TYR A 19 -1.94 -14.58 -10.40
C TYR A 19 -2.82 -13.82 -9.40
N PHE A 20 -2.49 -12.56 -9.16
CA PHE A 20 -3.30 -11.68 -8.33
C PHE A 20 -4.71 -11.49 -8.92
N ILE A 21 -4.82 -11.16 -10.21
CA ILE A 21 -6.12 -10.90 -10.86
C ILE A 21 -6.97 -12.17 -10.88
N GLN A 22 -6.38 -13.33 -11.20
CA GLN A 22 -7.06 -14.63 -11.15
C GLN A 22 -7.59 -14.93 -9.76
N SER A 23 -6.79 -14.68 -8.72
CA SER A 23 -7.22 -14.87 -7.34
C SER A 23 -8.35 -13.91 -6.94
N CYS A 24 -8.31 -12.65 -7.39
CA CYS A 24 -9.40 -11.70 -7.19
C CYS A 24 -10.69 -12.15 -7.86
N ASN A 25 -10.63 -12.60 -9.11
CA ASN A 25 -11.81 -13.10 -9.83
C ASN A 25 -12.41 -14.34 -9.16
N ARG A 26 -11.58 -15.19 -8.56
CA ARG A 26 -12.03 -16.42 -7.88
C ARG A 26 -12.62 -16.17 -6.49
N TYR A 27 -11.98 -15.31 -5.69
CA TYR A 27 -12.27 -15.18 -4.26
C TYR A 27 -12.96 -13.88 -3.88
N ALA A 28 -12.98 -12.90 -4.78
CA ALA A 28 -13.73 -11.66 -4.63
C ALA A 28 -14.49 -11.31 -5.93
N PRO A 29 -15.33 -12.22 -6.48
CA PRO A 29 -15.94 -12.05 -7.80
C PRO A 29 -16.85 -10.82 -7.94
N GLY A 30 -17.32 -10.23 -6.83
CA GLY A 30 -18.12 -9.01 -6.82
C GLY A 30 -17.34 -7.72 -6.53
N ALA A 31 -16.00 -7.78 -6.46
CA ALA A 31 -15.16 -6.61 -6.23
C ALA A 31 -14.63 -6.03 -7.54
N ASP A 32 -14.70 -4.71 -7.69
CA ASP A 32 -14.07 -4.02 -8.81
C ASP A 32 -12.56 -3.96 -8.56
N VAL A 33 -11.79 -4.61 -9.43
CA VAL A 33 -10.33 -4.64 -9.38
C VAL A 33 -9.78 -3.52 -10.24
N ILE A 34 -9.18 -2.52 -9.62
CA ILE A 34 -8.65 -1.34 -10.29
C ILE A 34 -7.13 -1.38 -10.21
N VAL A 35 -6.47 -1.47 -11.37
CA VAL A 35 -5.01 -1.54 -11.44
C VAL A 35 -4.46 -0.38 -12.26
N TYR A 36 -3.61 0.43 -11.62
CA TYR A 36 -2.85 1.45 -12.31
C TYR A 36 -1.64 0.83 -13.01
N VAL A 37 -1.54 1.02 -14.33
CA VAL A 37 -0.52 0.41 -15.19
C VAL A 37 0.27 1.45 -15.98
N GLY A 38 1.37 1.00 -16.59
CA GLY A 38 2.29 1.84 -17.34
C GLY A 38 1.91 2.06 -18.81
N LYS A 39 2.92 2.21 -19.66
CA LYS A 39 2.76 2.46 -21.10
C LYS A 39 2.23 1.24 -21.86
N ASN A 40 2.38 0.04 -21.31
CA ASN A 40 1.94 -1.25 -21.86
C ASN A 40 0.44 -1.55 -21.63
N ILE A 41 -0.37 -0.54 -21.26
CA ILE A 41 -1.81 -0.73 -20.99
C ILE A 41 -2.57 -1.41 -22.14
N ALA A 42 -2.22 -1.13 -23.40
CA ALA A 42 -2.91 -1.72 -24.55
C ALA A 42 -2.72 -3.25 -24.60
N GLU A 43 -1.50 -3.72 -24.38
CA GLU A 43 -1.15 -5.14 -24.30
C GLU A 43 -1.85 -5.81 -23.12
N LEU A 44 -1.78 -5.20 -21.93
CA LEU A 44 -2.45 -5.72 -20.74
C LEU A 44 -3.97 -5.78 -20.90
N LYS A 45 -4.59 -4.79 -21.54
CA LYS A 45 -6.04 -4.82 -21.85
C LYS A 45 -6.40 -6.02 -22.73
N GLN A 46 -5.57 -6.34 -23.72
CA GLN A 46 -5.79 -7.51 -24.56
C GLN A 46 -5.66 -8.81 -23.77
N GLN A 47 -4.58 -8.96 -22.99
CA GLN A 47 -4.30 -10.18 -22.22
C GLN A 47 -5.31 -10.40 -21.09
N CYS A 48 -5.83 -9.32 -20.50
CA CYS A 48 -6.78 -9.38 -19.39
C CYS A 48 -8.25 -9.22 -19.80
N ALA A 49 -8.58 -9.25 -21.10
CA ALA A 49 -9.94 -8.99 -21.60
C ALA A 49 -11.03 -9.94 -21.07
N HIS A 50 -10.62 -11.11 -20.56
CA HIS A 50 -11.50 -12.13 -20.00
C HIS A 50 -11.89 -11.89 -18.54
N PHE A 51 -11.32 -10.88 -17.86
CA PHE A 51 -11.68 -10.52 -16.49
C PHE A 51 -12.75 -9.43 -16.48
N SER A 52 -13.98 -9.79 -16.08
CA SER A 52 -15.15 -8.89 -16.15
C SER A 52 -15.11 -7.70 -15.19
N HIS A 53 -14.44 -7.84 -14.04
CA HIS A 53 -14.37 -6.81 -13.00
C HIS A 53 -13.04 -6.07 -12.94
N LEU A 54 -12.19 -6.22 -13.96
CA LEU A 54 -10.89 -5.56 -14.03
C LEU A 54 -10.95 -4.23 -14.79
N THR A 55 -10.56 -3.15 -14.13
CA THR A 55 -10.34 -1.84 -14.73
C THR A 55 -8.85 -1.50 -14.72
N LEU A 56 -8.26 -1.38 -15.92
CA LEU A 56 -6.89 -0.91 -16.09
C LEU A 56 -6.87 0.61 -16.35
N ILE A 57 -6.16 1.35 -15.50
CA ILE A 57 -6.01 2.81 -15.62
C ILE A 57 -4.55 3.13 -15.93
N ARG A 58 -4.29 3.95 -16.95
CA ARG A 58 -2.91 4.37 -17.26
C ARG A 58 -2.46 5.41 -16.25
N TYR A 59 -1.42 5.10 -15.47
CA TYR A 59 -0.78 6.09 -14.62
C TYR A 59 0.03 7.08 -15.47
N GLN A 60 -0.26 8.37 -15.31
CA GLN A 60 0.49 9.45 -15.95
C GLN A 60 0.79 10.56 -14.95
N GLU A 61 2.07 10.84 -14.78
CA GLU A 61 2.51 12.02 -14.05
C GLU A 61 2.34 13.29 -14.90
N PRO A 62 1.88 14.40 -14.29
CA PRO A 62 1.72 15.66 -15.00
C PRO A 62 3.05 16.19 -15.57
N LEU A 63 3.01 16.81 -16.75
CA LEU A 63 4.20 17.24 -17.51
C LEU A 63 4.95 18.40 -16.83
N ALA A 64 4.25 19.40 -16.30
CA ALA A 64 4.87 20.57 -15.69
C ALA A 64 5.68 20.23 -14.42
N PRO A 65 5.16 19.45 -13.45
CA PRO A 65 5.93 18.97 -12.30
C PRO A 65 7.16 18.14 -12.69
N LYS A 66 7.10 17.35 -13.77
CA LYS A 66 8.27 16.61 -14.29
C LYS A 66 9.41 17.51 -14.74
N LEU A 67 9.08 18.65 -15.36
CA LEU A 67 10.09 19.61 -15.81
C LEU A 67 10.79 20.28 -14.62
N ILE A 68 9.99 20.65 -13.61
CA ILE A 68 10.48 21.20 -12.33
C ILE A 68 11.39 20.18 -11.63
N ALA A 69 10.98 18.90 -11.56
CA ALA A 69 11.80 17.82 -11.02
C ALA A 69 13.18 17.77 -11.67
N LYS A 70 13.25 17.76 -13.01
CA LYS A 70 14.53 17.65 -13.75
C LYS A 70 15.56 18.72 -13.37
N VAL A 71 15.09 19.90 -12.98
CA VAL A 71 15.96 20.99 -12.51
C VAL A 71 16.33 20.78 -11.03
N LEU A 72 15.33 20.53 -10.18
CA LEU A 72 15.53 20.39 -8.74
C LEU A 72 16.36 19.16 -8.34
N THR A 73 16.21 18.04 -9.04
CA THR A 73 16.96 16.80 -8.76
C THR A 73 18.46 16.94 -8.99
N ARG A 74 18.90 17.91 -9.81
CA ARG A 74 20.32 18.17 -10.07
C ARG A 74 21.01 18.92 -8.93
N ILE A 75 20.25 19.61 -8.08
CA ILE A 75 20.80 20.45 -7.00
C ILE A 75 20.05 20.11 -5.70
N PRO A 76 20.57 19.17 -4.87
CA PRO A 76 19.88 18.67 -3.68
C PRO A 76 19.47 19.74 -2.66
N VAL A 77 20.21 20.86 -2.60
CA VAL A 77 19.86 22.00 -1.74
C VAL A 77 18.58 22.69 -2.23
N LEU A 78 18.43 22.89 -3.55
CA LEU A 78 17.22 23.49 -4.13
C LEU A 78 16.02 22.58 -3.95
N ALA A 79 16.17 21.26 -4.13
CA ALA A 79 15.08 20.32 -3.88
C ALA A 79 14.57 20.40 -2.43
N ARG A 80 15.48 20.51 -1.45
CA ARG A 80 15.11 20.68 -0.03
C ARG A 80 14.44 22.03 0.25
N LEU A 81 14.92 23.12 -0.35
CA LEU A 81 14.29 24.44 -0.19
C LEU A 81 12.88 24.46 -0.81
N TYR A 82 12.73 23.89 -2.01
CA TYR A 82 11.44 23.74 -2.68
C TYR A 82 10.46 22.88 -1.86
N ALA A 83 10.91 21.74 -1.35
CA ALA A 83 10.11 20.89 -0.46
C ALA A 83 9.66 21.63 0.81
N ARG A 84 10.55 22.43 1.42
CA ARG A 84 10.22 23.26 2.58
C ARG A 84 9.19 24.34 2.23
N ALA A 85 9.34 24.99 1.08
CA ALA A 85 8.39 26.00 0.61
C ALA A 85 6.99 25.41 0.42
N ILE A 86 6.87 24.26 -0.26
CA ILE A 86 5.59 23.54 -0.41
C ILE A 86 4.98 23.28 0.97
N ARG A 87 5.75 22.66 1.87
CA ARG A 87 5.26 22.31 3.21
C ARG A 87 4.79 23.55 3.97
N THR A 88 5.57 24.63 3.99
CA THR A 88 5.21 25.85 4.71
C THR A 88 3.95 26.50 4.13
N LEU A 89 3.86 26.63 2.81
CA LEU A 89 2.69 27.21 2.15
C LEU A 89 1.42 26.39 2.41
N TRP A 90 1.54 25.05 2.39
CA TRP A 90 0.45 24.15 2.72
C TRP A 90 0.05 24.25 4.20
N GLN A 91 1.00 24.25 5.14
CA GLN A 91 0.72 24.42 6.57
C GLN A 91 0.05 25.76 6.90
N TRP A 92 0.40 26.82 6.17
CA TRP A 92 -0.24 28.14 6.29
C TRP A 92 -1.55 28.27 5.52
N HIS A 93 -2.03 27.17 4.92
CA HIS A 93 -3.29 27.13 4.16
C HIS A 93 -3.29 28.10 2.96
N LEU A 94 -2.10 28.49 2.47
CA LEU A 94 -1.91 29.32 1.28
C LEU A 94 -1.86 28.48 -0.01
N MET A 95 -1.85 27.15 0.12
CA MET A 95 -1.80 26.20 -0.98
C MET A 95 -2.81 25.07 -0.71
N PRO A 96 -3.83 24.87 -1.57
CA PRO A 96 -4.77 23.76 -1.42
C PRO A 96 -4.10 22.42 -1.70
N ASP A 97 -4.65 21.35 -1.12
CA ASP A 97 -4.07 20.00 -1.16
C ASP A 97 -3.74 19.52 -2.58
N PHE A 98 -4.65 19.72 -3.55
CA PHE A 98 -4.42 19.27 -4.92
C PHE A 98 -3.18 19.92 -5.55
N MET A 99 -2.90 21.19 -5.21
CA MET A 99 -1.73 21.91 -5.69
C MET A 99 -0.46 21.43 -4.95
N ALA A 100 -0.55 21.24 -3.63
CA ALA A 100 0.55 20.69 -2.84
C ALA A 100 0.96 19.30 -3.34
N TYR A 101 0.00 18.42 -3.61
CA TYR A 101 0.25 17.09 -4.16
C TYR A 101 0.92 17.16 -5.53
N ALA A 102 0.40 17.99 -6.45
CA ALA A 102 0.98 18.17 -7.78
C ALA A 102 2.45 18.66 -7.71
N CYS A 103 2.74 19.57 -6.78
CA CYS A 103 4.08 20.10 -6.55
C CYS A 103 5.02 19.09 -5.86
N ALA A 104 4.49 18.20 -5.01
CA ALA A 104 5.26 17.21 -4.24
C ALA A 104 5.59 15.94 -5.05
N ILE A 105 4.69 15.49 -5.95
CA ILE A 105 4.85 14.31 -6.81
C ILE A 105 6.28 14.12 -7.37
N PRO A 106 6.95 15.14 -7.92
CA PRO A 106 8.23 14.96 -8.57
C PRO A 106 9.40 14.67 -7.62
N LEU A 107 9.23 14.96 -6.33
CA LEU A 107 10.22 14.69 -5.28
C LEU A 107 10.11 13.28 -4.71
N LEU A 108 8.97 12.62 -4.94
CA LEU A 108 8.56 11.43 -4.20
C LEU A 108 8.73 10.16 -5.01
N GLN A 109 9.08 9.08 -4.31
CA GLN A 109 9.04 7.74 -4.86
C GLN A 109 7.61 7.31 -5.18
N PHE A 110 7.48 6.34 -6.08
CA PHE A 110 6.18 5.92 -6.56
C PHE A 110 5.26 5.35 -5.47
N MET A 111 5.84 4.62 -4.52
CA MET A 111 5.09 4.02 -3.41
C MET A 111 4.42 5.03 -2.48
N VAL A 112 4.88 6.29 -2.52
CA VAL A 112 4.26 7.40 -1.77
C VAL A 112 3.19 8.09 -2.60
N LYS A 113 3.50 8.48 -3.84
CA LYS A 113 2.58 9.28 -4.67
C LYS A 113 1.29 8.54 -5.04
N ARG A 114 1.26 7.20 -4.91
CA ARG A 114 0.05 6.40 -5.10
C ARG A 114 -1.11 6.87 -4.21
N PHE A 115 -0.85 7.33 -2.99
CA PHE A 115 -1.90 7.77 -2.06
C PHE A 115 -2.57 9.08 -2.48
N PHE A 116 -1.88 9.98 -3.19
CA PHE A 116 -2.52 11.14 -3.82
C PHE A 116 -3.52 10.72 -4.89
N VAL A 117 -3.18 9.67 -5.66
CA VAL A 117 -4.04 9.16 -6.73
C VAL A 117 -5.24 8.40 -6.15
N ILE A 118 -5.01 7.54 -5.15
CA ILE A 118 -6.07 6.78 -4.49
C ILE A 118 -7.10 7.75 -3.88
N GLU A 119 -6.66 8.78 -3.15
CA GLU A 119 -7.57 9.76 -2.54
C GLU A 119 -8.47 10.44 -3.58
N GLN A 120 -7.93 10.81 -4.74
CA GLN A 120 -8.74 11.42 -5.81
C GLN A 120 -9.67 10.42 -6.49
N LEU A 121 -9.21 9.19 -6.72
CA LEU A 121 -10.02 8.12 -7.29
C LEU A 121 -11.24 7.83 -6.42
N MET A 122 -11.05 7.71 -5.10
CA MET A 122 -12.12 7.40 -4.14
C MET A 122 -13.26 8.42 -4.10
N LYS A 123 -13.00 9.69 -4.44
CA LYS A 123 -14.03 10.75 -4.52
C LYS A 123 -15.07 10.49 -5.62
N SER A 124 -14.71 9.72 -6.64
CA SER A 124 -15.58 9.39 -7.78
C SER A 124 -16.23 8.01 -7.66
N MET A 125 -15.94 7.28 -6.58
CA MET A 125 -16.38 5.91 -6.35
C MET A 125 -17.51 5.88 -5.31
N ASP A 126 -18.42 4.91 -5.40
CA ASP A 126 -19.50 4.68 -4.43
C ASP A 126 -19.31 3.39 -3.59
N HIS A 127 -18.13 2.75 -3.71
CA HIS A 127 -17.73 1.55 -2.97
C HIS A 127 -17.70 1.76 -1.46
N GLN A 128 -18.06 0.75 -0.68
CA GLN A 128 -18.15 0.85 0.78
C GLN A 128 -16.98 0.18 1.49
N GLN A 129 -16.26 -0.69 0.80
CA GLN A 129 -15.13 -1.44 1.33
C GLN A 129 -14.00 -1.41 0.29
N PHE A 130 -12.78 -1.20 0.77
CA PHE A 130 -11.60 -1.04 -0.08
C PHE A 130 -10.46 -1.92 0.43
N MET A 131 -9.73 -2.52 -0.51
CA MET A 131 -8.44 -3.15 -0.26
C MET A 131 -7.40 -2.38 -1.08
N LEU A 132 -6.44 -1.78 -0.38
CA LEU A 132 -5.25 -1.20 -0.98
C LEU A 132 -4.15 -2.23 -0.88
N THR A 133 -3.51 -2.56 -2.00
CA THR A 133 -2.62 -3.73 -2.02
C THR A 133 -1.45 -3.57 -2.98
N ASP A 134 -0.35 -4.23 -2.64
CA ASP A 134 0.68 -4.64 -3.59
C ASP A 134 0.08 -5.64 -4.58
N LEU A 135 0.79 -5.86 -5.69
CA LEU A 135 0.23 -6.56 -6.85
C LEU A 135 0.93 -7.88 -7.16
N ARG A 136 2.27 -7.88 -7.27
CA ARG A 136 3.02 -9.05 -7.76
C ARG A 136 3.07 -10.19 -6.76
N ASP A 137 3.18 -9.84 -5.48
CA ASP A 137 3.43 -10.73 -4.37
C ASP A 137 2.21 -10.84 -3.43
N VAL A 138 1.00 -10.62 -3.98
CA VAL A 138 -0.27 -10.80 -3.26
C VAL A 138 -1.13 -11.84 -3.96
N LEU A 139 -1.74 -12.71 -3.17
CA LEU A 139 -2.75 -13.68 -3.60
C LEU A 139 -3.94 -13.66 -2.64
N LEU A 140 -5.14 -13.72 -3.19
CA LEU A 140 -6.33 -14.02 -2.41
C LEU A 140 -6.58 -15.52 -2.35
N GLN A 141 -7.05 -16.00 -1.21
CA GLN A 141 -7.62 -17.34 -1.09
C GLN A 141 -9.04 -17.31 -0.51
N ASP A 142 -9.52 -16.17 -0.02
CA ASP A 142 -10.90 -15.98 0.43
C ASP A 142 -11.29 -14.50 0.25
N ASP A 143 -12.54 -14.17 0.54
CA ASP A 143 -13.05 -12.80 0.48
C ASP A 143 -12.39 -11.94 1.58
N PRO A 144 -11.53 -10.95 1.22
CA PRO A 144 -10.79 -10.17 2.21
C PRO A 144 -11.70 -9.16 2.94
N PHE A 145 -12.94 -8.98 2.50
CA PHE A 145 -13.86 -7.98 3.04
C PHE A 145 -14.80 -8.52 4.13
N ASN A 146 -14.62 -9.79 4.54
CA ASN A 146 -15.40 -10.40 5.60
C ASN A 146 -15.21 -9.64 6.93
N GLY A 147 -16.32 -9.24 7.56
CA GLY A 147 -16.29 -8.53 8.85
C GLY A 147 -15.90 -7.05 8.79
N ILE A 148 -15.71 -6.47 7.59
CA ILE A 148 -15.30 -5.07 7.45
C ILE A 148 -16.50 -4.11 7.59
N SER A 149 -16.54 -3.35 8.69
CA SER A 149 -17.48 -2.24 8.89
C SER A 149 -16.94 -0.92 8.32
N PRO A 150 -17.74 0.16 8.24
CA PRO A 150 -17.28 1.46 7.75
C PRO A 150 -16.05 2.03 8.47
N THR A 151 -15.88 1.76 9.77
CA THR A 151 -14.78 2.25 10.63
C THR A 151 -13.65 1.24 10.80
N THR A 152 -13.82 0.01 10.32
CA THR A 152 -12.81 -1.05 10.41
C THR A 152 -11.66 -0.77 9.45
N ILE A 153 -10.43 -0.92 9.93
CA ILE A 153 -9.22 -0.99 9.11
C ILE A 153 -8.31 -2.11 9.61
N VAL A 154 -7.85 -2.92 8.68
CA VAL A 154 -7.13 -4.18 8.91
C VAL A 154 -5.84 -4.17 8.09
N THR A 155 -4.78 -4.67 8.69
CA THR A 155 -3.47 -4.83 8.05
C THR A 155 -2.73 -6.01 8.68
N GLY A 156 -1.80 -6.59 7.94
CA GLY A 156 -0.93 -7.66 8.41
C GLY A 156 0.20 -7.14 9.30
N ILE A 157 0.62 -7.94 10.27
CA ILE A 157 1.84 -7.71 11.05
C ILE A 157 2.88 -8.79 10.78
N GLU A 158 4.14 -8.37 10.73
CA GLU A 158 5.29 -9.28 10.63
C GLU A 158 5.66 -9.82 12.03
N PRO A 159 6.31 -10.99 12.13
CA PRO A 159 6.66 -11.59 13.41
C PRO A 159 7.78 -10.86 14.17
N LEU A 160 8.49 -9.93 13.50
CA LEU A 160 9.56 -9.13 14.11
C LEU A 160 9.01 -7.81 14.65
N SER A 161 9.64 -7.32 15.73
CA SER A 161 9.48 -5.95 16.18
C SER A 161 10.22 -4.96 15.27
N ILE A 162 9.85 -3.68 15.36
CA ILE A 162 10.46 -2.62 14.54
C ILE A 162 11.97 -2.50 14.77
N GLU A 163 12.43 -2.65 16.02
CA GLU A 163 13.87 -2.60 16.34
C GLU A 163 14.67 -3.79 15.80
N GLN A 164 14.04 -4.96 15.67
CA GLN A 164 14.66 -6.17 15.13
C GLN A 164 14.88 -6.09 13.61
N SER A 165 14.17 -5.19 12.91
CA SER A 165 14.36 -4.93 11.49
C SER A 165 15.12 -3.62 11.29
N GLU A 166 16.43 -3.70 11.02
CA GLU A 166 17.28 -2.53 10.73
C GLU A 166 16.67 -1.65 9.63
N MET A 167 16.09 -2.29 8.61
CA MET A 167 15.42 -1.64 7.50
C MET A 167 14.22 -0.79 7.96
N ASN A 168 13.27 -1.37 8.69
CA ASN A 168 12.10 -0.64 9.19
C ASN A 168 12.48 0.44 10.21
N ALA A 169 13.38 0.13 11.15
CA ALA A 169 13.91 1.12 12.10
C ALA A 169 14.56 2.31 11.38
N SER A 170 15.35 2.05 10.33
CA SER A 170 15.96 3.09 9.50
C SER A 170 14.92 3.95 8.77
N TRP A 171 13.89 3.33 8.18
CA TRP A 171 12.82 4.05 7.51
C TRP A 171 12.03 4.94 8.48
N VAL A 172 11.66 4.44 9.66
CA VAL A 172 10.98 5.22 10.70
C VAL A 172 11.85 6.39 11.16
N ARG A 173 13.12 6.13 11.50
CA ARG A 173 14.06 7.16 11.98
C ARG A 173 14.24 8.29 10.96
N ARG A 174 14.42 7.95 9.68
CA ARG A 174 14.68 8.90 8.60
C ARG A 174 13.45 9.66 8.15
N THR A 175 12.28 9.02 8.14
CA THR A 175 11.01 9.63 7.74
C THR A 175 10.47 10.52 8.86
N LEU A 176 10.45 10.01 10.08
CA LEU A 176 9.76 10.60 11.23
C LEU A 176 10.77 11.24 12.18
N SER A 177 11.29 10.49 13.15
CA SER A 177 12.40 10.91 14.03
C SER A 177 12.96 9.72 14.80
N ALA A 178 14.16 9.86 15.35
CA ALA A 178 14.72 8.91 16.30
C ALA A 178 13.86 8.81 17.58
N SER A 179 13.41 9.94 18.10
CA SER A 179 12.53 9.98 19.28
C SER A 179 11.21 9.24 19.05
N TYR A 180 10.66 9.27 17.83
CA TYR A 180 9.43 8.54 17.53
C TYR A 180 9.70 7.04 17.45
N LEU A 181 10.81 6.62 16.83
CA LEU A 181 11.22 5.22 16.78
C LEU A 181 11.33 4.62 18.19
N GLU A 182 11.91 5.34 19.14
CA GLU A 182 12.02 4.90 20.54
C GLU A 182 10.65 4.60 21.18
N THR A 183 9.58 5.30 20.78
CA THR A 183 8.23 5.07 21.34
C THR A 183 7.51 3.84 20.79
N ILE A 184 8.04 3.23 19.72
CA ILE A 184 7.41 2.10 19.03
C ILE A 184 8.39 0.96 18.73
N SER A 185 9.60 0.98 19.29
CA SER A 185 10.69 0.08 18.90
C SER A 185 10.35 -1.39 19.18
N ASP A 186 9.64 -1.65 20.27
CA ASP A 186 9.18 -2.95 20.74
C ASP A 186 7.92 -3.46 20.02
N LYS A 187 7.24 -2.61 19.25
CA LYS A 187 6.00 -2.97 18.56
C LYS A 187 6.27 -3.83 17.33
N PRO A 188 5.36 -4.75 16.96
CA PRO A 188 5.49 -5.52 15.74
C PRO A 188 5.51 -4.61 14.50
N ILE A 189 6.11 -5.07 13.41
CA ILE A 189 6.08 -4.31 12.15
C ILE A 189 4.69 -4.47 11.52
N VAL A 190 4.06 -3.35 11.21
CA VAL A 190 2.77 -3.31 10.50
C VAL A 190 3.04 -3.10 9.02
N CYS A 191 2.56 -3.98 8.15
CA CYS A 191 2.97 -4.00 6.74
C CYS A 191 2.04 -3.19 5.82
N ALA A 192 2.58 -2.23 5.07
CA ALA A 192 1.80 -1.37 4.18
C ALA A 192 1.35 -2.05 2.88
N GLY A 193 1.80 -3.28 2.62
CA GLY A 193 1.54 -3.97 1.35
C GLY A 193 0.11 -4.49 1.21
N VAL A 194 -0.63 -4.66 2.31
CA VAL A 194 -2.07 -4.96 2.29
C VAL A 194 -2.77 -4.14 3.36
N THR A 195 -3.79 -3.38 2.98
CA THR A 195 -4.66 -2.67 3.92
C THR A 195 -6.11 -2.80 3.46
N VAL A 196 -6.96 -3.38 4.29
CA VAL A 196 -8.39 -3.57 3.99
C VAL A 196 -9.21 -2.76 4.97
N GLY A 197 -10.25 -2.07 4.51
CA GLY A 197 -11.10 -1.32 5.42
C GLY A 197 -12.39 -0.81 4.81
N GLY A 198 -13.26 -0.31 5.68
CA GLY A 198 -14.46 0.40 5.27
C GLY A 198 -14.13 1.77 4.70
N ARG A 199 -15.07 2.35 3.94
CA ARG A 199 -14.90 3.65 3.28
C ARG A 199 -14.36 4.72 4.23
N LYS A 200 -15.00 4.93 5.39
CA LYS A 200 -14.61 5.99 6.33
C LYS A 200 -13.17 5.80 6.81
N ALA A 201 -12.79 4.56 7.11
CA ALA A 201 -11.44 4.25 7.56
C ALA A 201 -10.38 4.43 6.47
N ILE A 202 -10.66 4.01 5.23
CA ILE A 202 -9.71 4.13 4.12
C ILE A 202 -9.60 5.58 3.62
N GLU A 203 -10.69 6.35 3.61
CA GLU A 203 -10.65 7.80 3.33
C GLU A 203 -9.79 8.53 4.36
N GLN A 204 -9.98 8.24 5.65
CA GLN A 204 -9.15 8.79 6.72
C GLN A 204 -7.68 8.35 6.58
N TYR A 205 -7.43 7.09 6.25
CA TYR A 205 -6.09 6.56 6.02
C TYR A 205 -5.37 7.27 4.86
N CYS A 206 -6.01 7.42 3.70
CA CYS A 206 -5.41 8.12 2.57
C CYS A 206 -5.15 9.60 2.88
N ARG A 207 -6.08 10.28 3.54
CA ARG A 207 -5.91 11.68 3.96
C ARG A 207 -4.73 11.84 4.94
N GLU A 208 -4.65 11.00 5.97
CA GLU A 208 -3.57 11.08 6.96
C GLU A 208 -2.22 10.60 6.42
N MET A 209 -2.21 9.65 5.46
CA MET A 209 -1.02 9.31 4.67
C MET A 209 -0.47 10.54 3.96
N ASN A 210 -1.33 11.23 3.21
CA ASN A 210 -0.95 12.40 2.42
C ASN A 210 -0.52 13.58 3.31
N GLU A 211 -1.16 13.77 4.46
CA GLU A 211 -0.77 14.75 5.48
C GLU A 211 0.66 14.49 6.00
N GLU A 212 0.97 13.26 6.41
CA GLU A 212 2.30 12.88 6.89
C GLU A 212 3.39 13.00 5.81
N VAL A 213 3.03 12.73 4.55
CA VAL A 213 3.91 12.98 3.40
C VAL A 213 4.28 14.46 3.30
N LEU A 214 3.29 15.37 3.36
CA LEU A 214 3.55 16.80 3.25
C LEU A 214 4.32 17.35 4.47
N LEU A 215 3.97 16.92 5.68
CA LEU A 215 4.67 17.30 6.92
C LEU A 215 6.17 16.91 6.89
N ASN A 216 6.49 15.76 6.30
CA ASN A 216 7.85 15.23 6.25
C ASN A 216 8.53 15.43 4.89
N LEU A 217 7.89 16.09 3.91
CA LEU A 217 8.31 16.16 2.50
C LEU A 217 9.82 16.42 2.28
N PRO A 218 10.49 17.36 2.99
CA PRO A 218 11.93 17.58 2.80
C PRO A 218 12.83 16.36 3.11
N LYS A 219 12.36 15.43 3.95
CA LYS A 219 13.06 14.19 4.30
C LYS A 219 12.81 13.06 3.30
N LEU A 220 11.69 13.13 2.56
CA LEU A 220 11.21 12.03 1.71
C LEU A 220 11.77 12.08 0.29
N ILE A 221 12.52 13.14 -0.05
CA ILE A 221 13.05 13.37 -1.39
C ILE A 221 13.87 12.15 -1.84
N HIS A 222 13.36 11.45 -2.84
CA HIS A 222 13.93 10.21 -3.40
C HIS A 222 14.16 9.07 -2.38
N MET A 223 13.56 9.12 -1.21
CA MET A 223 13.72 8.11 -0.16
C MET A 223 12.89 6.85 -0.44
N LEU A 224 13.48 5.67 -0.23
CA LEU A 224 12.78 4.38 -0.23
C LEU A 224 12.22 4.05 1.16
N GLY A 225 11.06 3.37 1.19
CA GLY A 225 10.36 2.98 2.41
C GLY A 225 9.62 4.04 3.24
N PRO A 226 9.45 5.31 2.81
CA PRO A 226 8.73 6.28 3.65
C PRO A 226 7.23 5.96 3.78
N ASP A 227 6.61 5.28 2.81
CA ASP A 227 5.22 4.83 2.92
C ASP A 227 5.05 3.78 4.01
N GLN A 228 5.98 2.82 4.12
CA GLN A 228 6.02 1.84 5.22
C GLN A 228 6.17 2.54 6.58
N ALA A 229 7.07 3.52 6.70
CA ALA A 229 7.26 4.28 7.94
C ALA A 229 6.02 5.10 8.33
N ILE A 230 5.36 5.74 7.35
CA ILE A 230 4.13 6.50 7.61
C ILE A 230 2.99 5.56 7.98
N HIS A 231 2.84 4.42 7.28
CA HIS A 231 1.85 3.39 7.61
C HIS A 231 1.94 2.94 9.07
N ILE A 232 3.16 2.60 9.53
CA ILE A 232 3.44 2.24 10.92
C ILE A 232 2.92 3.34 11.88
N ARG A 233 3.22 4.61 11.57
CA ARG A 233 2.78 5.74 12.38
C ARG A 233 1.26 5.92 12.40
N LEU A 234 0.59 5.71 11.27
CA LEU A 234 -0.86 5.82 11.21
C LEU A 234 -1.53 4.80 12.14
N PHE A 235 -1.09 3.55 12.08
CA PHE A 235 -1.67 2.49 12.93
C PHE A 235 -1.34 2.67 14.41
N TYR A 236 -0.13 3.10 14.79
CA TYR A 236 0.24 3.22 16.20
C TYR A 236 -0.10 4.54 16.86
N SER A 237 -0.20 5.62 16.11
CA SER A 237 -0.32 6.97 16.69
C SER A 237 -1.42 7.83 16.08
N ARG A 238 -2.03 7.41 14.97
CA ARG A 238 -3.12 8.14 14.33
C ARG A 238 -4.33 7.24 14.05
N LEU A 239 -5.12 7.58 13.02
CA LEU A 239 -6.40 6.94 12.71
C LEU A 239 -7.35 6.91 13.91
N LYS A 240 -7.45 8.05 14.62
CA LYS A 240 -8.30 8.17 15.81
C LYS A 240 -9.77 7.91 15.44
N GLY A 241 -10.45 7.12 16.26
CA GLY A 241 -11.86 6.77 16.06
C GLY A 241 -12.11 5.67 15.04
N MET A 242 -11.05 5.01 14.52
CA MET A 242 -11.16 3.81 13.68
C MET A 242 -10.91 2.55 14.49
N ASP A 243 -11.58 1.47 14.09
CA ASP A 243 -11.41 0.13 14.66
C ASP A 243 -10.22 -0.54 13.97
N LYS A 244 -9.03 -0.41 14.58
CA LYS A 244 -7.77 -0.92 14.03
C LYS A 244 -7.56 -2.37 14.41
N HIS A 245 -7.40 -3.24 13.41
CA HIS A 245 -7.09 -4.65 13.58
C HIS A 245 -5.70 -4.97 13.01
N PHE A 246 -4.93 -5.67 13.82
CA PHE A 246 -3.61 -6.17 13.47
C PHE A 246 -3.70 -7.67 13.30
N GLU A 247 -3.42 -8.16 12.11
CA GLU A 247 -3.53 -9.58 11.80
C GLU A 247 -2.16 -10.24 11.78
N SER A 248 -1.93 -11.09 12.78
CA SER A 248 -0.75 -11.96 12.79
C SER A 248 -0.99 -13.18 11.91
N ASN A 249 0.09 -13.65 11.31
CA ASN A 249 0.12 -14.83 10.44
C ASN A 249 -0.59 -16.07 11.01
N GLY A 250 -0.49 -16.29 12.32
CA GLY A 250 -1.06 -17.46 12.99
C GLY A 250 -2.55 -17.35 13.36
N SER A 251 -3.18 -16.17 13.28
CA SER A 251 -4.54 -15.96 13.83
C SER A 251 -5.48 -15.16 12.92
N GLY A 252 -4.92 -14.29 12.08
CA GLY A 252 -5.65 -13.39 11.20
C GLY A 252 -6.21 -14.04 9.94
N SER A 253 -6.67 -13.20 9.03
CA SER A 253 -7.04 -13.52 7.65
C SER A 253 -5.96 -13.09 6.64
N ILE A 254 -5.03 -12.21 7.03
CA ILE A 254 -3.88 -11.76 6.25
C ILE A 254 -2.63 -12.45 6.78
N ALA A 255 -1.84 -13.04 5.88
CA ALA A 255 -0.49 -13.50 6.16
C ALA A 255 0.54 -12.63 5.42
N THR A 256 1.50 -12.09 6.17
CA THR A 256 2.63 -11.30 5.70
C THR A 256 3.93 -12.08 5.90
N LEU A 257 4.48 -12.61 4.79
CA LEU A 257 5.42 -13.73 4.85
C LEU A 257 6.92 -13.35 4.86
N HIS A 258 7.30 -12.07 4.78
CA HIS A 258 8.71 -11.69 4.57
C HIS A 258 9.69 -12.25 5.61
N TYR A 259 9.35 -12.19 6.90
CA TYR A 259 10.17 -12.74 8.00
C TYR A 259 9.57 -14.00 8.64
N SER A 260 8.56 -14.61 8.01
CA SER A 260 7.83 -15.73 8.61
C SER A 260 8.56 -17.05 8.43
N ASN A 261 8.45 -17.92 9.43
CA ASN A 261 8.84 -19.31 9.27
C ASN A 261 7.67 -20.08 8.62
N LEU A 262 7.93 -20.79 7.52
CA LEU A 262 6.89 -21.56 6.85
C LEU A 262 6.34 -22.70 7.72
N SER A 263 7.04 -23.11 8.78
CA SER A 263 6.51 -24.08 9.76
C SER A 263 5.29 -23.57 10.54
N GLU A 264 4.99 -22.27 10.49
CA GLU A 264 3.78 -21.66 11.06
C GLU A 264 2.53 -21.93 10.21
N PHE A 265 2.69 -22.59 9.05
CA PHE A 265 1.62 -22.80 8.09
C PHE A 265 1.54 -24.24 7.61
N PHE A 266 0.35 -24.61 7.17
CA PHE A 266 0.11 -25.81 6.38
C PHE A 266 -0.27 -25.40 4.96
N ILE A 267 0.30 -26.09 3.98
CA ILE A 267 -0.09 -25.91 2.59
C ILE A 267 -0.86 -27.16 2.18
N ASP A 268 -2.07 -26.94 1.68
CA ASP A 268 -2.96 -27.99 1.22
C ASP A 268 -3.55 -27.56 -0.13
N ASN A 269 -3.19 -28.27 -1.20
CA ASN A 269 -3.68 -28.04 -2.56
C ASN A 269 -3.56 -26.56 -3.00
N GLY A 270 -2.37 -25.97 -2.86
CA GLY A 270 -2.11 -24.57 -3.23
C GLY A 270 -2.83 -23.54 -2.34
N THR A 271 -3.28 -23.93 -1.15
CA THR A 271 -3.88 -23.04 -0.15
C THR A 271 -3.03 -23.03 1.12
N ILE A 272 -2.57 -21.85 1.54
CA ILE A 272 -1.91 -21.67 2.84
C ILE A 272 -2.95 -21.52 3.96
N ARG A 273 -2.74 -22.24 5.06
CA ARG A 273 -3.56 -22.22 6.27
C ARG A 273 -2.66 -21.99 7.48
N ASN A 274 -3.19 -21.34 8.52
CA ASN A 274 -2.46 -21.24 9.78
C ASN A 274 -2.42 -22.59 10.53
N CYS A 275 -1.66 -22.67 11.64
CA CYS A 275 -1.58 -23.89 12.46
C CYS A 275 -2.93 -24.38 13.01
N ALA A 276 -3.95 -23.53 13.09
CA ALA A 276 -5.30 -23.90 13.52
C ALA A 276 -6.19 -24.42 12.37
N GLY A 277 -5.64 -24.56 11.16
CA GLY A 277 -6.36 -25.00 9.96
C GLY A 277 -7.25 -23.93 9.32
N LYS A 278 -7.28 -22.72 9.88
CA LYS A 278 -8.03 -21.58 9.35
C LYS A 278 -7.38 -21.12 8.04
N LYS A 279 -8.23 -20.91 7.04
CA LYS A 279 -7.82 -20.37 5.74
C LYS A 279 -7.44 -18.90 5.89
N LEU A 280 -6.33 -18.53 5.28
CA LEU A 280 -5.88 -17.14 5.17
C LEU A 280 -6.51 -16.53 3.92
N ALA A 281 -7.27 -15.44 4.08
CA ALA A 281 -7.93 -14.74 2.99
C ALA A 281 -6.94 -14.04 2.05
N VAL A 282 -5.86 -13.48 2.59
CA VAL A 282 -4.81 -12.79 1.83
C VAL A 282 -3.44 -13.34 2.19
N VAL A 283 -2.63 -13.61 1.16
CA VAL A 283 -1.24 -14.04 1.30
C VAL A 283 -0.36 -13.00 0.62
N HIS A 284 0.52 -12.36 1.39
CA HIS A 284 1.42 -11.30 0.93
C HIS A 284 2.88 -11.72 1.10
N GLN A 285 3.72 -11.31 0.14
CA GLN A 285 5.15 -11.62 0.07
C GLN A 285 5.46 -13.11 -0.05
N TYR A 286 4.53 -13.88 -0.63
CA TYR A 286 4.74 -15.32 -0.87
C TYR A 286 5.95 -15.61 -1.78
N ASP A 287 6.32 -14.65 -2.64
CA ASP A 287 7.47 -14.75 -3.54
C ASP A 287 8.84 -14.55 -2.85
N ARG A 288 8.86 -14.29 -1.53
CA ARG A 288 10.08 -14.37 -0.70
C ARG A 288 10.46 -15.81 -0.36
N HIS A 289 9.56 -16.76 -0.61
CA HIS A 289 9.74 -18.19 -0.42
C HIS A 289 9.57 -18.90 -1.78
N PRO A 290 10.67 -19.20 -2.51
CA PRO A 290 10.57 -19.69 -3.89
C PRO A 290 9.72 -20.96 -4.07
N ASP A 291 9.83 -21.91 -3.15
CA ASP A 291 9.08 -23.17 -3.20
C ASP A 291 7.58 -22.94 -3.00
N LEU A 292 7.21 -22.12 -2.01
CA LEU A 292 5.83 -21.68 -1.80
C LEU A 292 5.29 -20.94 -3.03
N ALA A 293 6.11 -20.07 -3.62
CA ALA A 293 5.71 -19.32 -4.80
C ALA A 293 5.49 -20.21 -6.02
N ALA A 294 6.24 -21.30 -6.17
CA ALA A 294 6.00 -22.29 -7.21
C ALA A 294 4.67 -23.03 -6.97
N GLU A 295 4.41 -23.45 -5.73
CA GLU A 295 3.20 -24.17 -5.36
C GLU A 295 1.91 -23.32 -5.49
N LEU A 296 1.94 -22.06 -5.04
CA LEU A 296 0.78 -21.16 -5.14
C LEU A 296 0.52 -20.64 -6.57
N ARG A 297 1.47 -20.85 -7.49
CA ARG A 297 1.39 -20.44 -8.90
C ARG A 297 1.11 -21.61 -9.86
N ALA A 298 1.06 -22.83 -9.35
CA ALA A 298 0.69 -24.04 -10.09
C ALA A 298 -0.83 -24.09 -10.34
#